data_AF-A0A6A0A8V0-F1
#
_entry.id   AF-A0A6A0A8V0-F1
#
_cell.length_a   1.000
_cell.length_b   1.000
_cell.length_c   1.000
_cell.angle_alpha   90.00
_cell.angle_beta   90.00
_cell.angle_gamma   90.00
#
_symmetry.space_group_name_H-M   'P 1'
#
loop_
_entity.id
_entity.type
_entity.pdbx_description
1 polymer ?
#
loop_
_entity_poly.entity_id
_entity_poly.type
_entity_poly.pdbx_seq_one_letter_code
_entity_poly.pdbx_strand_id
1 'polypeptide(L)'
;MSKKILVIATSADKLSDGKETGCWMEEVAAPYFVFTENGYEVTIASIKGGEIPFDEECGEGWRQASRGMLVQLVTESKALADVNVLDYDAVFLPGGHGTVVDFPGSEALAQALGSMKAGLGVVSGRSYSVGH
;
A
#
# COMPACT_ATOMS: atom_id res chain seq x y z
N MET A 1 18.43 -1.90 -16.86
CA MET A 1 17.60 -1.08 -15.95
C MET A 1 16.80 -2.04 -15.09
N SER A 2 16.76 -1.82 -13.77
CA SER A 2 15.85 -2.57 -12.89
C SER A 2 14.39 -2.20 -13.23
N LYS A 3 13.49 -3.15 -13.01
CA LYS A 3 12.05 -2.97 -13.16
C LYS A 3 11.49 -2.27 -11.92
N LYS A 4 10.55 -1.34 -12.10
CA LYS A 4 10.01 -0.49 -11.03
C LYS A 4 8.61 -0.90 -10.61
N ILE A 5 8.36 -1.00 -9.31
CA ILE A 5 7.06 -1.34 -8.74
C ILE A 5 6.58 -0.19 -7.84
N LEU A 6 5.34 0.26 -8.05
CA LEU A 6 4.67 1.21 -7.18
C LEU A 6 3.71 0.48 -6.24
N VAL A 7 3.94 0.59 -4.93
CA VAL A 7 3.00 0.15 -3.89
C VAL A 7 2.11 1.34 -3.53
N ILE A 8 0.79 1.17 -3.59
CA ILE A 8 -0.18 2.23 -3.24
C ILE A 8 -1.02 1.82 -2.04
N ALA A 9 -0.75 2.41 -0.88
CA ALA A 9 -1.44 2.13 0.37
C ALA A 9 -2.61 3.09 0.65
N THR A 10 -3.52 2.67 1.52
CA THR A 10 -4.55 3.55 2.11
C THR A 10 -3.91 4.62 3.01
N SER A 11 -4.60 5.74 3.15
CA SER A 11 -4.32 6.80 4.12
C SER A 11 -5.47 6.96 5.13
N ALA A 12 -6.43 6.02 5.14
CA ALA A 12 -7.53 6.03 6.09
C ALA A 12 -7.14 5.31 7.38
N ASP A 13 -7.21 6.03 8.50
CA ASP A 13 -6.95 5.54 9.85
C ASP A 13 -8.24 5.13 10.58
N LYS A 14 -9.41 5.46 10.03
CA LYS A 14 -10.71 5.16 10.65
C LYS A 14 -11.75 4.67 9.67
N LEU A 15 -12.53 3.70 10.11
CA LEU A 15 -13.76 3.27 9.45
C LEU A 15 -14.89 4.29 9.66
N SER A 16 -15.94 4.18 8.85
CA SER A 16 -17.14 5.04 8.96
C SER A 16 -17.85 4.95 10.31
N ASP A 17 -17.66 3.85 11.07
CA ASP A 17 -18.19 3.66 12.42
C ASP A 17 -17.24 4.16 13.52
N GLY A 18 -16.11 4.76 13.15
CA GLY A 18 -15.14 5.38 14.05
C GLY A 18 -14.07 4.45 14.61
N LYS A 19 -14.08 3.16 14.27
CA LYS A 19 -13.01 2.21 14.67
C LYS A 19 -11.70 2.53 13.95
N GLU A 20 -10.59 2.41 14.68
CA GLU A 20 -9.25 2.53 14.11
C GLU A 20 -9.00 1.42 13.08
N THR A 21 -8.27 1.74 12.02
CA THR A 21 -7.92 0.82 10.93
C THR A 21 -6.69 1.34 10.18
N GLY A 22 -6.34 0.69 9.09
CA GLY A 22 -5.32 1.16 8.19
C GLY A 22 -5.00 0.12 7.11
N CYS A 23 -3.77 0.22 6.62
CA CYS A 23 -3.17 -0.76 5.74
C CYS A 23 -2.83 -2.03 6.51
N TRP A 24 -2.93 -3.20 5.87
CA TRP A 24 -2.43 -4.44 6.45
C TRP A 24 -0.90 -4.51 6.31
N MET A 25 -0.14 -4.40 7.41
CA MET A 25 1.32 -4.27 7.39
C MET A 25 2.02 -5.41 6.65
N GLU A 26 1.57 -6.65 6.84
CA GLU A 26 2.15 -7.82 6.17
C GLU A 26 2.00 -7.74 4.64
N GLU A 27 0.89 -7.18 4.15
CA GLU A 27 0.64 -7.01 2.72
C GLU A 27 1.48 -5.87 2.13
N VAL A 28 2.12 -5.03 2.95
CA VAL A 28 3.16 -4.09 2.48
C VAL A 28 4.54 -4.73 2.56
N ALA A 29 4.86 -5.28 3.72
CA ALA A 29 6.21 -5.73 4.03
C ALA A 29 6.63 -6.97 3.22
N ALA A 30 5.79 -8.01 3.18
CA ALA A 30 6.15 -9.24 2.48
C ALA A 30 6.36 -9.01 0.98
N PRO A 31 5.47 -8.30 0.24
CA PRO A 31 5.72 -7.96 -1.16
C PRO A 31 6.95 -7.08 -1.35
N TYR A 32 7.18 -6.09 -0.48
CA TYR A 32 8.38 -5.25 -0.56
C TYR A 32 9.67 -6.08 -0.53
N PHE A 33 9.80 -7.02 0.42
CA PHE A 33 10.98 -7.87 0.51
C PHE A 33 11.10 -8.79 -0.70
N VAL A 34 10.03 -9.46 -1.11
CA VAL A 34 10.04 -10.32 -2.30
C VAL A 34 10.46 -9.55 -3.56
N PHE A 35 9.96 -8.33 -3.75
CA PHE A 35 10.34 -7.49 -4.90
C PHE A 35 11.79 -7.05 -4.82
N THR A 36 12.24 -6.54 -3.69
CA THR A 36 13.62 -6.05 -3.55
C THR A 36 14.65 -7.19 -3.64
N GLU A 37 14.37 -8.36 -3.09
CA GLU A 37 15.20 -9.58 -3.21
C GLU A 37 15.33 -10.06 -4.67
N ASN A 38 14.30 -9.83 -5.49
CA ASN A 38 14.33 -10.14 -6.92
C ASN A 38 14.87 -8.99 -7.78
N GLY A 39 15.44 -7.95 -7.14
CA GLY A 39 16.13 -6.86 -7.83
C GLY A 39 15.21 -5.80 -8.42
N TYR A 40 13.95 -5.73 -8.01
CA TYR A 40 13.02 -4.66 -8.38
C TYR A 40 13.23 -3.40 -7.53
N GLU A 41 13.09 -2.23 -8.14
CA GLU A 41 13.03 -0.95 -7.42
C GLU A 41 11.59 -0.70 -6.93
N VAL A 42 11.40 -0.54 -5.62
CA VAL A 42 10.07 -0.35 -5.03
C VAL A 42 9.90 1.08 -4.53
N THR A 43 8.82 1.75 -4.92
CA THR A 43 8.36 3.00 -4.30
C THR A 43 7.06 2.75 -3.55
N ILE A 44 6.93 3.32 -2.36
CA ILE A 44 5.68 3.31 -1.59
C ILE A 44 5.05 4.71 -1.66
N ALA A 45 3.79 4.75 -2.08
CA ALA A 45 2.92 5.92 -2.06
C ALA A 45 1.65 5.60 -1.28
N SER A 46 0.94 6.63 -0.82
CA SER A 46 -0.39 6.48 -0.23
C SER A 46 -1.35 7.51 -0.80
N ILE A 47 -2.65 7.34 -0.60
CA ILE A 47 -3.68 8.22 -1.17
C ILE A 47 -3.39 9.70 -0.85
N LYS A 48 -3.03 10.02 0.39
CA LYS A 48 -2.75 11.39 0.87
C LYS A 48 -1.25 11.68 1.06
N GLY A 49 -0.38 10.69 0.99
CA GLY A 49 1.03 10.82 1.36
C GLY A 49 1.23 10.92 2.88
N GLY A 50 2.48 11.01 3.31
CA GLY A 50 2.86 11.05 4.73
C GLY A 50 2.82 9.68 5.39
N GLU A 51 2.44 9.64 6.67
CA GLU A 51 2.39 8.41 7.45
C GLU A 51 1.23 7.51 7.00
N ILE A 52 1.54 6.25 6.69
CA ILE A 52 0.57 5.22 6.37
C ILE A 52 0.03 4.64 7.69
N PRO A 53 -1.28 4.76 7.97
CA PRO A 53 -1.88 4.11 9.12
C PRO A 53 -1.88 2.59 8.91
N PHE A 54 -1.69 1.83 9.99
CA PHE A 54 -1.72 0.37 9.95
C PHE A 54 -2.82 -0.17 10.83
N ASP A 55 -3.51 -1.20 10.33
CA ASP A 55 -4.62 -1.83 11.04
C ASP A 55 -4.13 -2.47 12.37
N GLU A 56 -4.86 -2.23 13.46
CA GLU A 56 -4.52 -2.77 14.78
C GLU A 56 -4.61 -4.30 14.84
N GLU A 57 -5.39 -4.91 13.95
CA GLU A 57 -5.49 -6.37 13.84
C GLU A 57 -4.23 -7.01 13.26
N CYS A 58 -3.34 -6.24 12.63
CA CYS A 58 -1.99 -6.69 12.31
C CYS A 58 -1.22 -6.87 13.62
N GLY A 59 -1.19 -8.08 14.17
CA GLY A 59 -0.58 -8.41 15.46
C GLY A 59 0.72 -7.65 15.76
N GLU A 60 0.86 -7.19 17.01
CA GLU A 60 1.82 -6.15 17.40
C GLU A 60 3.29 -6.51 17.15
N GLY A 61 3.67 -7.77 17.33
CA GLY A 61 5.05 -8.23 17.10
C GLY A 61 5.49 -8.10 15.63
N TRP A 62 4.58 -8.39 14.69
CA TRP A 62 4.86 -8.23 13.26
C TRP A 62 4.90 -6.75 12.86
N ARG A 63 3.96 -5.96 13.39
CA ARG A 63 3.88 -4.52 13.16
C ARG A 63 5.18 -3.82 13.58
N GLN A 64 5.71 -4.12 14.77
CA GLN A 64 6.94 -3.50 15.25
C GLN A 64 8.18 -3.93 14.45
N ALA A 65 8.32 -5.22 14.13
CA ALA A 65 9.47 -5.74 13.38
C ALA A 65 9.50 -5.19 11.93
N SER A 66 8.37 -5.22 11.23
CA SER A 66 8.27 -4.74 9.84
C SER A 66 8.34 -3.21 9.75
N ARG A 67 7.71 -2.48 10.69
CA ARG A 67 7.81 -1.03 10.76
C ARG A 67 9.25 -0.58 10.98
N GLY A 68 10.05 -1.29 11.78
CA GLY A 68 11.46 -0.97 11.97
C GLY A 68 12.28 -1.02 10.67
N MET A 69 12.00 -1.99 9.80
CA MET A 69 12.73 -2.16 8.54
C MET A 69 12.26 -1.22 7.42
N LEU A 70 10.99 -0.80 7.45
CA LEU A 70 10.38 0.06 6.43
C LEU A 70 10.07 1.47 6.94
N VAL A 71 10.61 1.86 8.10
CA VAL A 71 10.12 3.01 8.87
C VAL A 71 10.00 4.27 8.03
N GLN A 72 11.07 4.64 7.31
CA GLN A 72 11.09 5.85 6.49
C GLN A 72 10.10 5.76 5.32
N LEU A 73 9.99 4.59 4.67
CA LEU A 73 9.12 4.39 3.53
C LEU A 73 7.64 4.51 3.88
N VAL A 74 7.27 4.14 5.11
CA VAL A 74 5.88 4.17 5.57
C VAL A 74 5.52 5.42 6.37
N THR A 75 6.51 6.15 6.92
CA THR A 75 6.27 7.45 7.58
C THR A 75 6.31 8.64 6.63
N GLU A 76 7.04 8.51 5.51
CA GLU A 76 7.26 9.59 4.54
C GLU A 76 6.82 9.18 3.12
N SER A 77 5.69 8.46 3.03
CA SER A 77 5.18 8.02 1.73
C SER A 77 4.82 9.20 0.83
N LYS A 78 5.04 9.06 -0.49
CA LYS A 78 4.59 10.07 -1.45
C LYS A 78 3.07 10.09 -1.52
N ALA A 79 2.49 11.28 -1.71
CA ALA A 79 1.08 11.36 -2.09
C ALA A 79 0.92 10.80 -3.51
N LEU A 80 -0.09 9.97 -3.73
CA LEU A 80 -0.34 9.35 -5.04
C LEU A 80 -0.53 10.40 -6.14
N ALA A 81 -1.13 11.55 -5.80
CA ALA A 81 -1.32 12.67 -6.72
C ALA A 81 0.01 13.26 -7.26
N ASP A 82 1.12 13.06 -6.54
CA ASP A 82 2.45 13.56 -6.92
C ASP A 82 3.30 12.49 -7.65
N VAL A 83 2.72 11.31 -7.91
CA VAL A 83 3.42 10.18 -8.52
C VAL A 83 2.97 10.00 -9.97
N ASN A 84 3.92 10.05 -10.89
CA ASN A 84 3.67 9.65 -12.28
C ASN A 84 3.69 8.12 -12.41
N VAL A 85 2.51 7.50 -12.45
CA VAL A 85 2.36 6.03 -12.52
C VAL A 85 3.00 5.41 -13.76
N LEU A 86 3.18 6.19 -14.84
CA LEU A 86 3.78 5.70 -16.09
C LEU A 86 5.28 5.43 -15.98
N ASP A 87 5.93 5.90 -14.91
CA ASP A 87 7.34 5.61 -14.62
C ASP A 87 7.56 4.21 -14.05
N TYR A 88 6.48 3.45 -13.79
CA TYR A 88 6.50 2.14 -13.14
C TYR A 88 6.10 1.01 -14.10
N ASP A 89 6.69 -0.16 -13.88
CA ASP A 89 6.41 -1.40 -14.62
C ASP A 89 5.34 -2.27 -13.96
N ALA A 90 4.90 -1.95 -12.74
CA ALA A 90 3.80 -2.58 -12.01
C ALA A 90 3.24 -1.70 -10.89
N VAL A 91 1.98 -1.96 -10.51
CA VAL A 91 1.34 -1.38 -9.33
C VAL A 91 0.85 -2.51 -8.43
N PHE A 92 1.16 -2.41 -7.14
CA PHE A 92 0.72 -3.33 -6.10
C PHE A 92 -0.18 -2.60 -5.10
N LEU A 93 -1.34 -3.18 -4.78
CA LEU A 93 -2.34 -2.60 -3.88
C LEU A 93 -2.45 -3.46 -2.61
N PRO A 94 -1.75 -3.12 -1.52
CA PRO A 94 -1.99 -3.74 -0.23
C PRO A 94 -3.42 -3.45 0.23
N GLY A 95 -4.02 -4.42 0.91
CA GLY A 95 -5.32 -4.34 1.56
C GLY A 95 -5.25 -3.78 2.98
N GLY A 96 -6.19 -4.22 3.82
CA GLY A 96 -6.51 -3.61 5.11
C GLY A 96 -7.85 -2.89 5.07
N HIS A 97 -8.55 -2.78 6.20
CA HIS A 97 -9.92 -2.27 6.19
C HIS A 97 -9.98 -0.77 5.85
N GLY A 98 -8.89 0.00 6.02
CA GLY A 98 -8.83 1.40 5.60
C GLY A 98 -9.09 1.59 4.09
N THR A 99 -8.75 0.59 3.26
CA THR A 99 -8.97 0.67 1.81
C THR A 99 -10.44 0.86 1.43
N VAL A 100 -11.39 0.36 2.21
CA VAL A 100 -12.82 0.53 1.90
C VAL A 100 -13.29 1.97 2.06
N VAL A 101 -12.52 2.80 2.77
CA VAL A 101 -12.84 4.18 3.11
C VAL A 101 -12.37 5.12 2.01
N ASP A 102 -11.12 4.98 1.55
CA ASP A 102 -10.50 5.96 0.66
C ASP A 102 -10.19 5.47 -0.75
N PHE A 103 -10.19 4.15 -1.04
CA PHE A 103 -9.95 3.66 -2.40
C PHE A 103 -11.13 3.94 -3.35
N PRO A 104 -12.39 3.59 -3.02
CA PRO A 104 -13.51 3.72 -3.96
C PRO A 104 -13.77 5.16 -4.42
N GLY A 105 -13.45 6.15 -3.59
CA GLY A 105 -13.64 7.57 -3.87
C GLY A 105 -12.39 8.31 -4.34
N SER A 106 -11.24 7.64 -4.47
CA SER A 106 -9.99 8.30 -4.84
C SER A 106 -9.88 8.50 -6.35
N GLU A 107 -10.03 9.75 -6.79
CA GLU A 107 -9.81 10.14 -8.19
C GLU A 107 -8.35 9.86 -8.62
N ALA A 108 -7.38 10.12 -7.74
CA ALA A 108 -5.97 9.85 -8.01
C ALA A 108 -5.72 8.36 -8.26
N LEU A 109 -6.35 7.48 -7.49
CA LEU A 109 -6.25 6.04 -7.68
C LEU A 109 -6.93 5.59 -8.97
N ALA A 110 -8.14 6.09 -9.25
CA ALA A 110 -8.86 5.78 -10.48
C ALA A 110 -8.05 6.21 -11.73
N GLN A 111 -7.45 7.41 -11.69
CA GLN A 111 -6.59 7.91 -12.76
C GLN A 111 -5.31 7.09 -12.91
N ALA A 112 -4.65 6.75 -11.80
CA ALA A 112 -3.43 5.94 -11.83
C ALA A 112 -3.69 4.56 -12.46
N LEU A 113 -4.73 3.86 -12.02
CA LEU A 113 -5.10 2.56 -12.56
C LEU A 113 -5.59 2.63 -14.01
N GLY A 114 -6.34 3.68 -14.36
CA GLY A 114 -6.82 3.90 -15.73
C GLY A 114 -5.71 4.25 -16.74
N SER A 115 -4.59 4.81 -16.25
CA SER A 115 -3.44 5.19 -17.09
C SER A 115 -2.48 4.04 -17.35
N MET A 116 -2.59 2.95 -16.60
CA MET A 116 -1.71 1.79 -16.74
C MET A 116 -1.94 1.07 -18.09
N LYS A 117 -0.86 0.71 -18.78
CA LYS A 117 -0.95 -0.04 -20.05
C LYS A 117 -1.66 -1.38 -19.82
N ALA A 118 -2.49 -1.79 -20.78
CA ALA A 118 -3.10 -3.12 -20.79
C ALA A 118 -2.01 -4.21 -20.64
N GLY A 119 -2.15 -5.08 -19.62
CA GLY A 119 -1.19 -6.14 -19.30
C GLY A 119 -0.34 -5.92 -18.04
N LEU A 120 -0.45 -4.75 -17.40
CA LEU A 120 0.12 -4.51 -16.07
C LEU A 120 -0.72 -5.20 -14.98
N GLY A 121 -0.08 -6.05 -14.18
CA GLY A 121 -0.73 -6.79 -13.11
C GLY A 121 -1.07 -5.89 -11.93
N VAL A 122 -2.37 -5.69 -11.68
CA VAL A 122 -2.84 -5.26 -10.36
C VAL A 122 -2.88 -6.50 -9.48
N VAL A 123 -2.03 -6.53 -8.46
CA VAL A 123 -2.08 -7.56 -7.42
C VAL A 123 -2.66 -6.91 -6.17
N SER A 124 -3.80 -7.44 -5.72
CA SER A 124 -4.46 -7.03 -4.48
C SER A 124 -4.23 -8.12 -3.43
N GLY A 125 -3.74 -7.73 -2.26
CA GLY A 125 -3.71 -8.58 -1.08
C GLY A 125 -5.14 -8.83 -0.59
N ARG A 126 -5.45 -10.10 -0.31
CA ARG A 126 -6.69 -10.48 0.38
C ARG A 126 -6.34 -10.83 1.81
N SER A 127 -6.76 -10.00 2.76
CA SER A 127 -6.74 -10.39 4.16
C SER A 127 -7.86 -11.40 4.41
N TYR A 128 -7.50 -12.61 4.85
CA TYR A 128 -8.44 -13.54 5.47
C TYR A 128 -8.53 -13.15 6.93
N SER A 129 -9.64 -12.51 7.34
CA SER A 129 -10.05 -12.59 8.74
C SER A 129 -10.36 -14.06 9.03
N VAL A 130 -9.40 -14.78 9.61
CA VAL A 130 -9.72 -16.00 10.36
C VAL A 130 -10.32 -15.51 11.66
N GLY A 131 -11.65 -15.51 11.71
CA GLY A 131 -12.39 -15.21 12.93
C GLY A 131 -11.87 -16.09 14.08
N HIS A 132 -11.42 -15.44 15.14
CA HIS A 132 -11.19 -16.02 16.45
C HIS A 132 -11.92 -15.16 17.49
#